data_AF-A0A7V6I3D1-F1
#
_entry.id   AF-A0A7V6I3D1-F1
#
_cell.length_a   1.000
_cell.length_b   1.000
_cell.length_c   1.000
_cell.angle_alpha   90.00
_cell.angle_beta   90.00
_cell.angle_gamma   90.00
#
_symmetry.space_group_name_H-M   'P 1'
#
loop_
_entity.id
_entity.type
_entity.pdbx_description
1 polymer ?
#
loop_
_entity_poly.entity_id
_entity_poly.type
_entity_poly.pdbx_seq_one_letter_code
_entity_poly.pdbx_strand_id
1 'polypeptide(L)'
;MTKEKRNKILMIVLIIISVVGIDQSSKYIVRENVEYNSKTNLLGEYLILTKIENTGAFLGLGDSIPRPMFVVFMILLPLIVMGYAFYYIIKSNDPTKL
;
A
#
# COMPACT_ATOMS: atom_id res chain seq x y z
N MET A 1 0.58 -26.37 12.70
CA MET A 1 -0.16 -25.55 11.72
C MET A 1 -0.68 -26.47 10.61
N THR A 2 -1.96 -26.41 10.25
CA THR A 2 -2.53 -27.29 9.21
C THR A 2 -1.99 -26.90 7.82
N LYS A 3 -2.02 -27.84 6.87
CA LYS A 3 -1.60 -27.61 5.47
C LYS A 3 -2.39 -26.47 4.83
N GLU A 4 -3.69 -26.42 5.08
CA GLU A 4 -4.59 -25.36 4.58
C GLU A 4 -4.22 -23.98 5.14
N LYS A 5 -4.01 -23.89 6.47
CA LYS A 5 -3.60 -22.64 7.12
C LYS A 5 -2.25 -22.14 6.58
N ARG A 6 -1.30 -23.04 6.34
CA ARG A 6 -0.02 -22.69 5.70
C ARG A 6 -0.23 -22.14 4.29
N ASN A 7 -1.06 -22.79 3.47
CA ASN A 7 -1.34 -22.33 2.12
C ASN A 7 -2.05 -20.97 2.10
N LYS A 8 -3.00 -20.73 3.02
CA LYS A 8 -3.66 -19.42 3.18
C LYS A 8 -2.65 -18.32 3.53
N ILE A 9 -1.76 -18.58 4.49
CA ILE A 9 -0.70 -17.62 4.86
C ILE A 9 0.23 -17.34 3.69
N LEU A 10 0.69 -18.37 2.96
CA LEU A 10 1.53 -18.20 1.78
C LEU A 10 0.85 -17.35 0.71
N MET A 11 -0.45 -17.60 0.46
CA MET A 11 -1.23 -16.83 -0.49
C MET A 11 -1.37 -15.36 -0.07
N ILE A 12 -1.64 -15.09 1.21
CA ILE A 12 -1.71 -13.71 1.75
C ILE A 12 -0.37 -13.00 1.59
N VAL A 13 0.74 -13.65 1.96
CA VAL A 13 2.09 -13.08 1.83
C VAL A 13 2.41 -12.78 0.37
N LEU A 14 2.07 -13.69 -0.55
CA LEU A 14 2.25 -13.49 -1.98
C LEU A 14 1.47 -12.27 -2.47
N ILE A 15 0.19 -12.15 -2.10
CA ILE A 15 -0.65 -11.00 -2.47
C ILE A 15 -0.05 -9.70 -1.94
N ILE A 16 0.37 -9.65 -0.67
CA ILE A 16 0.98 -8.45 -0.08
C ILE A 16 2.24 -8.05 -0.85
N ILE A 17 3.14 -8.99 -1.12
CA ILE A 17 4.38 -8.72 -1.87
C ILE A 17 4.04 -8.22 -3.28
N SER A 18 3.09 -8.85 -3.97
CA SER A 18 2.68 -8.42 -5.31
C SER A 18 2.09 -7.00 -5.32
N VAL A 19 1.18 -6.69 -4.39
CA VAL A 19 0.54 -5.37 -4.31
C VAL A 19 1.56 -4.29 -3.95
N VAL A 20 2.39 -4.52 -2.92
CA VAL A 20 3.43 -3.56 -2.51
C VAL A 20 4.48 -3.39 -3.62
N GLY A 21 4.88 -4.49 -4.27
CA GLY A 21 5.84 -4.45 -5.37
C GLY A 21 5.33 -3.62 -6.55
N ILE A 22 4.10 -3.87 -7.01
CA ILE A 22 3.47 -3.11 -8.11
C ILE A 22 3.31 -1.63 -7.72
N ASP A 23 2.86 -1.33 -6.50
CA ASP A 23 2.71 0.04 -6.00
C ASP A 23 4.05 0.80 -5.99
N GLN A 24 5.11 0.20 -5.43
CA GLN A 24 6.40 0.86 -5.32
C GLN A 24 7.12 0.97 -6.67
N SER A 25 7.05 -0.05 -7.52
CA SER A 25 7.62 -0.01 -8.87
C SER A 25 6.93 1.03 -9.74
N SER A 26 5.59 1.09 -9.72
CA SER A 26 4.85 2.09 -10.51
C SER A 26 5.16 3.52 -10.05
N LYS A 27 5.21 3.77 -8.73
CA LYS A 27 5.62 5.08 -8.18
C LYS A 27 7.05 5.45 -8.57
N TYR A 28 7.97 4.49 -8.52
CA TYR A 28 9.36 4.71 -8.92
C TYR A 28 9.46 5.12 -10.39
N ILE A 29 8.81 4.38 -11.29
CA ILE A 29 8.79 4.69 -12.73
C ILE A 29 8.24 6.10 -12.98
N VAL A 30 7.13 6.47 -12.34
CA VAL A 30 6.52 7.81 -12.50
C VAL A 30 7.43 8.90 -11.96
N ARG A 31 8.09 8.70 -10.82
CA ARG A 31 9.00 9.71 -10.24
C ARG A 31 10.18 10.01 -11.14
N GLU A 32 10.76 8.98 -11.76
CA GLU A 32 11.94 9.13 -12.62
C GLU A 32 11.61 9.62 -14.03
N ASN A 33 10.47 9.21 -14.60
CA ASN A 33 10.22 9.36 -16.04
C ASN A 33 9.10 10.35 -16.40
N VAL A 34 8.32 10.82 -15.42
CA VAL A 34 7.17 11.70 -15.69
C VAL A 34 7.44 13.09 -15.10
N GLU A 35 7.18 14.13 -15.90
CA GLU A 35 7.30 15.52 -15.46
C GLU A 35 6.22 15.85 -14.42
N TYR A 36 6.58 16.65 -13.40
CA TYR A 36 5.64 17.02 -12.34
C TYR A 36 4.44 17.80 -12.90
N ASN A 37 3.23 17.50 -12.41
CA ASN A 37 1.96 18.08 -12.91
C ASN A 37 1.64 17.83 -14.39
N SER A 38 2.44 17.03 -15.11
CA SER A 38 2.10 16.65 -16.47
C SER A 38 0.88 15.71 -16.49
N LYS A 39 0.14 15.73 -17.59
CA LYS A 39 -1.00 14.85 -17.84
C LYS A 39 -0.73 14.05 -19.11
N THR A 40 -0.74 12.72 -18.99
CA THR A 40 -0.58 11.81 -20.12
C THR A 40 -1.83 10.95 -20.24
N ASN A 41 -2.55 11.08 -21.35
CA ASN A 41 -3.75 10.30 -21.62
C ASN A 41 -3.34 8.88 -22.05
N LEU A 42 -3.57 7.90 -21.18
CA LEU A 42 -3.27 6.49 -21.46
C LEU A 42 -4.41 5.79 -22.21
N LEU A 43 -5.66 6.20 -21.96
CA LEU A 43 -6.84 5.66 -22.64
C LEU A 43 -7.90 6.76 -22.84
N GLY A 44 -7.71 7.56 -23.88
CA GLY A 44 -8.55 8.75 -24.13
C GLY A 44 -8.62 9.63 -22.87
N GLU A 45 -9.82 10.10 -22.53
CA GLU A 45 -10.08 10.89 -21.33
C GLU A 45 -10.43 10.05 -20.08
N TYR A 46 -10.41 8.71 -20.18
CA TYR A 46 -10.82 7.81 -19.10
C TYR A 46 -9.70 7.44 -18.14
N LEU A 47 -8.47 7.40 -18.65
CA LEU A 47 -7.28 7.07 -17.87
C LEU A 47 -6.17 8.07 -18.17
N ILE A 48 -5.88 8.92 -17.19
CA ILE A 48 -4.87 9.97 -17.28
C ILE A 48 -3.81 9.70 -16.22
N LEU A 49 -2.57 9.52 -16.64
CA LEU A 49 -1.42 9.46 -15.77
C LEU A 49 -0.96 10.88 -15.43
N THR A 50 -0.83 11.18 -14.14
CA THR A 50 -0.27 12.43 -13.67
C THR A 50 0.66 12.20 -12.49
N LYS A 51 1.78 12.91 -12.45
CA LYS A 51 2.70 12.89 -11.31
C LYS A 51 2.31 13.98 -10.33
N ILE A 52 1.69 13.57 -9.23
CA ILE A 52 1.33 14.41 -8.09
C ILE A 52 1.84 13.71 -6.83
N GLU A 53 2.54 14.45 -5.97
CA GLU A 53 2.98 13.95 -4.67
C GLU A 53 2.02 14.46 -3.59
N ASN A 54 1.51 13.57 -2.75
CA ASN A 54 0.61 13.96 -1.66
C ASN A 54 1.43 14.38 -0.41
N THR A 55 1.32 15.64 -0.02
CA THR A 55 1.99 16.21 1.17
C THR A 55 1.25 15.89 2.48
N GLY A 56 -0.04 15.55 2.39
CA GLY A 56 -0.84 14.99 3.49
C GLY A 56 -1.36 13.58 3.18
N ALA A 57 -2.44 13.17 3.86
CA ALA A 57 -3.22 11.97 3.56
C ALA A 57 -4.49 12.37 2.77
N PHE A 58 -5.58 11.63 2.95
CA PHE A 58 -6.88 11.93 2.38
C PHE A 58 -7.31 13.36 2.76
N LEU A 59 -7.74 14.16 1.76
CA LEU A 59 -8.20 15.55 1.91
C LEU A 59 -7.19 16.50 2.61
N GLY A 60 -5.88 16.25 2.47
CA GLY A 60 -4.85 17.08 3.10
C GLY A 60 -4.69 16.83 4.60
N LEU A 61 -5.25 15.74 5.14
CA LEU A 61 -5.10 15.40 6.55
C LEU A 61 -3.62 15.26 6.92
N GLY A 62 -3.19 16.03 7.91
CA GLY A 62 -1.82 16.02 8.42
C GLY A 62 -0.80 16.82 7.60
N ASP A 63 -1.25 17.65 6.64
CA ASP A 63 -0.35 18.51 5.84
C ASP A 63 0.37 19.59 6.67
N SER A 64 -0.17 19.94 7.84
CA SER A 64 0.47 20.84 8.81
C SER A 64 1.52 20.17 9.70
N ILE A 65 1.66 18.84 9.65
CA ILE A 65 2.62 18.08 10.46
C ILE A 65 3.99 18.09 9.77
N PRO A 66 5.11 18.26 10.49
CA PRO A 66 6.45 18.13 9.91
C PRO A 66 6.60 16.83 9.11
N ARG A 67 7.04 16.95 7.85
CA ARG A 67 6.99 15.83 6.88
C ARG A 67 7.62 14.52 7.38
N PRO A 68 8.80 14.51 8.03
CA PRO A 68 9.36 13.25 8.56
C PRO A 68 8.45 12.57 9.58
N MET A 69 7.81 13.34 10.45
CA MET A 69 6.88 12.83 11.47
C MET A 69 5.61 12.27 10.82
N PHE A 70 5.08 12.97 9.83
CA PHE A 70 3.90 12.51 9.08
C PHE A 70 4.18 11.19 8.34
N VAL A 71 5.36 11.07 7.70
CA VAL A 71 5.79 9.84 7.03
C VAL A 71 5.91 8.68 8.02
N VAL A 72 6.53 8.89 9.19
CA VAL A 72 6.62 7.87 10.24
C VAL A 72 5.23 7.41 10.68
N PHE A 73 4.31 8.35 10.93
CA PHE A 73 2.94 8.03 11.33
C PHE A 73 2.20 7.20 10.26
N MET A 74 2.30 7.62 8.99
CA MET A 74 1.68 6.94 7.85
C MET A 74 2.26 5.54 7.58
N ILE A 75 3.51 5.28 7.97
CA ILE A 75 4.11 3.94 7.89
C ILE A 75 3.71 3.09 9.10
N LEU A 76 3.71 3.68 10.30
CA LEU A 76 3.48 2.94 11.53
C LEU A 76 2.05 2.39 11.62
N LEU A 77 1.04 3.19 11.23
CA LEU A 77 -0.36 2.79 11.26
C LEU A 77 -0.64 1.50 10.44
N PRO A 78 -0.32 1.40 9.14
CA PRO A 78 -0.54 0.18 8.37
C PRO A 78 0.33 -0.98 8.85
N LEU A 79 1.53 -0.73 9.36
CA LEU A 79 2.35 -1.80 9.95
C LEU A 79 1.71 -2.41 11.20
N ILE A 80 1.13 -1.58 12.08
CA ILE A 80 0.41 -2.07 13.27
C ILE A 80 -0.80 -2.89 12.85
N VAL A 81 -1.62 -2.37 11.93
CA VAL A 81 -2.82 -3.07 11.43
C VAL A 81 -2.44 -4.41 10.78
N MET A 82 -1.42 -4.41 9.92
CA MET A 82 -0.95 -5.62 9.24
C MET A 82 -0.34 -6.63 10.23
N GLY A 83 0.45 -6.16 11.20
CA GLY A 83 1.00 -7.00 12.26
C GLY A 83 -0.08 -7.65 13.11
N TYR A 84 -1.11 -6.88 13.49
CA TYR A 84 -2.26 -7.41 14.23
C TYR A 84 -3.06 -8.43 13.41
N ALA A 85 -3.34 -8.13 12.14
CA ALA A 85 -4.03 -9.07 11.25
C ALA A 85 -3.25 -10.38 11.10
N PHE A 86 -1.93 -10.30 10.92
CA PHE A 86 -1.05 -11.46 10.82
C PHE A 86 -1.03 -12.27 12.11
N TYR A 87 -0.91 -11.61 13.26
CA TYR A 87 -1.02 -12.24 14.59
C TYR A 87 -2.35 -12.97 14.75
N TYR A 88 -3.47 -12.33 14.39
CA TYR A 88 -4.80 -12.91 14.48
C TYR A 88 -4.95 -14.18 13.61
N ILE A 89 -4.46 -14.16 12.36
CA ILE A 89 -4.44 -15.33 11.47
C ILE A 89 -3.64 -16.48 12.10
N ILE A 90 -2.48 -16.18 12.68
CA ILE A 90 -1.63 -17.20 13.30
C ILE A 90 -2.28 -17.77 14.56
N LYS A 91 -2.97 -16.96 15.37
CA LYS A 91 -3.61 -17.43 16.59
C LYS A 91 -4.95 -18.13 16.36
N SER A 92 -5.71 -17.74 15.33
CA SER A 92 -7.00 -18.36 15.00
C SER A 92 -6.83 -19.83 14.59
N ASN A 93 -7.56 -20.73 15.26
CA ASN A 93 -7.62 -22.15 14.86
C ASN A 93 -8.61 -22.40 13.73
N ASP A 94 -9.38 -21.38 13.35
CA ASP A 94 -10.37 -21.46 12.30
C ASP A 94 -9.81 -20.85 11.02
N PRO A 95 -9.54 -21.66 9.97
CA PRO A 95 -9.03 -21.16 8.70
C PRO A 95 -10.06 -20.31 7.94
N THR A 96 -11.34 -20.34 8.33
CA THR A 96 -12.43 -19.57 7.68
C THR A 96 -12.68 -18.20 8.31
N LYS A 97 -12.17 -17.94 9.53
CA LYS A 97 -12.28 -16.64 10.20
C LYS A 97 -11.23 -15.66 9.68
N LEU A 98 -11.47 -15.21 8.45
CA LEU A 98 -11.06 -13.96 7.80
C LEU A 98 -11.53 -14.03 6.35
#